data_AF-A0A7R9HAV5-F1
#
_entry.id   AF-A0A7R9HAV5-F1
#
_cell.length_a   1.000
_cell.length_b   1.000
_cell.length_c   1.000
_cell.angle_alpha   90.00
_cell.angle_beta   90.00
_cell.angle_gamma   90.00
#
_symmetry.space_group_name_H-M   'P 1'
#
loop_
_entity.id
_entity.type
_entity.pdbx_description
1 polymer ?
#
loop_
_entity_poly.entity_id
_entity_poly.type
_entity_poly.pdbx_seq_one_letter_code
_entity_poly.pdbx_strand_id
1 'polypeptide(L)'
;MATEAVILSTYHWLLCWLLRETDRKLKQAEQEGKNRFTARNHAQVFRARTLSIAYAESNTLRYFWSRCQCPRLEASLRHVLLNWYLLYGLWCIDKHLVTLYQGKS
;
A
#
# COMPACT_ATOMS: atom_id res chain seq x y z
N MET A 1 -14.10 0.08 14.50
CA MET A 1 -12.81 -0.50 14.93
C MET A 1 -12.33 -1.60 13.98
N ALA A 2 -13.20 -2.48 13.46
CA ALA A 2 -12.78 -3.56 12.54
C ALA A 2 -12.19 -3.07 11.19
N THR A 3 -12.64 -1.94 10.66
CA THR A 3 -12.30 -1.51 9.29
C THR A 3 -10.88 -0.96 9.15
N GLU A 4 -10.33 -0.31 10.17
CA GLU A 4 -8.95 0.19 10.16
C GLU A 4 -7.94 -0.96 10.16
N ALA A 5 -8.17 -1.99 10.98
CA ALA A 5 -7.39 -3.22 10.97
C ALA A 5 -7.41 -3.92 9.59
N VAL A 6 -8.55 -3.93 8.90
CA VAL A 6 -8.67 -4.47 7.53
C VAL A 6 -7.86 -3.64 6.53
N ILE A 7 -7.94 -2.31 6.60
CA ILE A 7 -7.19 -1.42 5.70
C ILE A 7 -5.69 -1.62 5.92
N LEU A 8 -5.22 -1.56 7.16
CA LEU A 8 -3.81 -1.70 7.48
C LEU A 8 -3.26 -3.09 7.15
N SER A 9 -4.01 -4.17 7.43
CA SER A 9 -3.59 -5.52 7.06
C SER A 9 -3.54 -5.72 5.54
N THR A 10 -4.45 -5.09 4.79
CA THR A 10 -4.44 -5.10 3.32
C THR A 10 -3.20 -4.40 2.77
N TYR A 11 -2.85 -3.21 3.29
CA TYR A 11 -1.61 -2.53 2.92
C TYR A 11 -0.37 -3.34 3.28
N HIS A 12 -0.35 -3.96 4.46
CA HIS A 12 0.76 -4.81 4.86
C HIS A 12 0.95 -5.99 3.91
N TRP A 13 -0.14 -6.69 3.57
CA TRP A 13 -0.11 -7.78 2.58
C TRP A 13 0.37 -7.29 1.22
N LEU A 14 -0.11 -6.14 0.75
CA LEU A 14 0.29 -5.55 -0.54
C LEU A 14 1.79 -5.24 -0.58
N LEU A 15 2.33 -4.66 0.49
CA LEU A 15 3.77 -4.38 0.62
C LEU A 15 4.57 -5.69 0.60
N CYS A 16 4.15 -6.71 1.35
CA CYS A 16 4.80 -8.03 1.36
C CYS A 16 4.76 -8.71 -0.02
N TRP A 17 3.63 -8.63 -0.72
CA TRP A 17 3.47 -9.18 -2.06
C TRP A 17 4.37 -8.47 -3.06
N LEU A 18 4.38 -7.12 -3.06
CA LEU A 18 5.25 -6.32 -3.91
C LEU A 18 6.73 -6.65 -3.70
N LEU A 19 7.15 -6.86 -2.45
CA LEU A 19 8.51 -7.27 -2.12
C LEU A 19 8.85 -8.67 -2.68
N ARG A 20 8.00 -9.67 -2.43
CA ARG A 20 8.21 -11.03 -2.92
C ARG A 20 8.27 -11.11 -4.43
N GLU A 21 7.36 -10.44 -5.12
CA GLU A 21 7.33 -10.45 -6.57
C GLU A 21 8.51 -9.67 -7.17
N THR A 22 9.05 -8.66 -6.46
CA THR A 22 10.27 -7.96 -6.87
C THR A 22 11.49 -8.88 -6.76
N ASP A 23 11.61 -9.63 -5.67
CA ASP A 23 12.66 -10.64 -5.50
C ASP A 23 12.57 -11.74 -6.58
N ARG A 24 11.36 -12.21 -6.88
CA ARG A 24 11.11 -13.21 -7.94
C ARG A 24 11.55 -12.71 -9.32
N LYS A 25 11.18 -11.48 -9.70
CA LYS A 25 11.62 -10.87 -10.97
C LYS A 25 13.13 -10.63 -11.01
N LEU A 26 13.74 -10.30 -9.88
CA LEU A 26 15.19 -10.15 -9.79
C LEU A 26 15.89 -11.48 -10.08
N LYS A 27 15.44 -12.57 -9.44
CA LYS A 27 15.96 -13.92 -9.64
C LYS A 27 15.77 -14.42 -11.06
N GLN A 28 14.60 -14.16 -11.66
CA GLN A 28 14.34 -14.53 -13.05
C GLN A 28 15.28 -13.79 -14.02
N ALA A 29 15.53 -12.50 -13.79
CA ALA A 29 16.44 -11.74 -14.63
C ALA A 29 17.92 -12.16 -14.47
N GLU A 30 18.31 -12.64 -13.28
CA GLU A 30 19.62 -13.26 -13.06
C GLU A 30 19.76 -14.60 -13.81
N GLN A 31 18.68 -15.40 -13.88
CA GLN A 31 18.65 -16.67 -14.64
C GLN A 31 18.65 -16.47 -16.15
N GLU A 32 18.03 -15.40 -16.66
CA GLU A 32 17.98 -15.06 -18.09
C GLU A 32 19.31 -14.46 -18.62
N GLY A 33 20.36 -14.37 -17.79
CA GLY A 33 21.67 -13.83 -18.19
C GLY A 33 21.67 -12.33 -18.53
N LYS A 34 20.58 -11.61 -18.21
CA LYS A 34 20.49 -10.17 -18.43
C LYS A 34 21.41 -9.43 -17.46
N ASN A 35 22.00 -8.33 -17.93
CA ASN A 35 22.87 -7.49 -17.12
C ASN A 35 22.14 -7.09 -15.83
N ARG A 36 22.68 -7.56 -14.70
CA ARG A 36 22.12 -7.43 -13.34
C ARG A 36 21.72 -5.99 -13.00
N PHE A 37 22.43 -5.04 -13.60
CA PHE A 37 22.18 -3.61 -13.46
C PHE A 37 20.88 -3.17 -14.14
N THR A 38 20.64 -3.55 -15.39
CA THR A 38 19.43 -3.17 -16.16
C THR A 38 18.18 -3.82 -15.59
N ALA A 39 18.28 -5.07 -15.15
CA ALA A 39 17.20 -5.80 -14.49
C ALA A 39 16.81 -5.16 -13.14
N ARG A 40 17.81 -4.80 -12.31
CA ARG A 40 17.60 -4.03 -11.09
C ARG A 40 16.94 -2.69 -11.36
N ASN A 41 17.41 -1.97 -12.38
CA ASN A 41 16.94 -0.63 -12.68
C ASN A 41 15.46 -0.65 -13.12
N HIS A 42 15.08 -1.54 -14.04
CA HIS A 42 13.69 -1.69 -14.47
C HIS A 42 12.76 -2.18 -13.36
N ALA A 43 13.21 -3.14 -12.54
CA ALA A 43 12.43 -3.63 -11.41
C ALA A 43 12.28 -2.56 -10.31
N GLN A 44 13.34 -1.80 -10.02
CA GLN A 44 13.32 -0.73 -9.03
C GLN A 44 12.44 0.44 -9.45
N VAL A 45 12.57 0.99 -10.66
CA VAL A 45 11.87 2.23 -11.01
C VAL A 45 10.35 2.07 -10.99
N PHE A 46 9.83 0.99 -11.58
CA PHE A 46 8.37 0.77 -11.62
C PHE A 46 7.82 0.40 -10.24
N ARG A 47 8.54 -0.43 -9.47
CA ARG A 47 8.00 -0.99 -8.22
C ARG A 47 8.36 -0.22 -6.98
N ALA A 48 9.52 0.43 -6.92
CA ALA A 48 9.84 1.36 -5.84
C ALA A 48 8.86 2.52 -5.87
N ARG A 49 8.46 3.01 -7.05
CA ARG A 49 7.40 4.02 -7.17
C ARG A 49 6.08 3.53 -6.58
N THR A 50 5.60 2.35 -6.98
CA THR A 50 4.35 1.79 -6.45
C THR A 50 4.43 1.50 -4.95
N LEU A 51 5.56 0.97 -4.47
CA LEU A 51 5.82 0.70 -3.06
C LEU A 51 5.84 1.99 -2.22
N SER A 52 6.53 3.02 -2.71
CA SER A 52 6.59 4.33 -2.05
C SER A 52 5.22 4.99 -1.98
N ILE A 53 4.41 4.89 -3.04
CA ILE A 53 3.03 5.41 -3.04
C ILE A 53 2.18 4.66 -2.00
N ALA A 54 2.17 3.32 -2.03
CA ALA A 54 1.40 2.52 -1.07
C ALA A 54 1.85 2.76 0.38
N TYR A 55 3.15 2.92 0.61
CA TYR A 55 3.71 3.25 1.93
C TYR A 55 3.32 4.65 2.40
N ALA A 56 3.34 5.64 1.50
CA ALA A 56 2.91 7.00 1.80
C ALA A 56 1.42 7.04 2.15
N GLU A 57 0.57 6.36 1.37
CA GLU A 57 -0.88 6.25 1.62
C GLU A 57 -1.17 5.59 2.97
N SER A 58 -0.49 4.48 3.29
CA SER A 58 -0.60 3.81 4.60
C SER A 58 -0.21 4.74 5.75
N ASN A 59 0.89 5.50 5.62
CA ASN A 59 1.29 6.48 6.64
C ASN A 59 0.28 7.61 6.79
N THR A 60 -0.22 8.17 5.69
CA THR A 60 -1.26 9.21 5.72
C THR A 60 -2.50 8.71 6.46
N LEU A 61 -2.95 7.50 6.16
CA LEU A 61 -4.09 6.87 6.85
C LEU A 61 -3.81 6.70 8.35
N ARG A 62 -2.63 6.19 8.74
CA ARG A 62 -2.26 6.04 10.16
C ARG A 62 -2.26 7.38 10.90
N TYR A 63 -1.67 8.41 10.32
CA TYR A 63 -1.64 9.75 10.92
C TYR A 63 -3.04 10.35 11.01
N PHE A 64 -3.85 10.21 9.96
CA PHE A 64 -5.22 10.71 9.92
C PHE A 64 -6.08 10.06 11.01
N TRP A 65 -5.96 8.75 11.18
CA TRP A 65 -6.63 8.00 12.24
C TRP A 65 -6.22 8.48 13.63
N SER A 66 -4.91 8.64 13.88
CA SER A 66 -4.41 9.17 15.14
C SER A 66 -4.97 10.57 15.45
N ARG A 67 -5.13 11.42 14.44
CA ARG A 67 -5.76 12.75 14.58
C ARG A 67 -7.26 12.66 14.89
N CYS A 68 -7.97 11.71 14.30
CA CYS A 68 -9.39 11.47 14.58
C CYS A 68 -9.65 10.95 16.00
N GLN A 69 -8.65 10.33 16.64
CA GLN A 69 -8.73 9.86 18.03
C GLN A 69 -8.43 10.96 19.05
N CYS A 70 -8.10 12.18 18.62
CA CYS A 70 -7.81 13.27 19.54
C CYS A 70 -9.01 13.57 20.46
N PRO A 71 -8.87 13.54 21.80
CA PRO A 71 -9.98 13.76 22.73
C PRO A 71 -10.59 15.16 22.64
N ARG A 72 -9.86 16.12 22.07
CA ARG A 72 -10.29 17.52 21.90
C ARG A 72 -11.21 17.72 20.70
N LEU A 73 -11.47 16.67 19.92
CA LEU A 73 -12.24 16.73 18.69
C LEU A 73 -13.73 16.52 18.97
N GLU A 74 -14.57 17.40 18.43
CA GLU A 74 -16.01 17.32 18.57
C GLU A 74 -16.57 16.03 17.94
N ALA A 75 -17.58 15.42 18.56
CA ALA A 75 -18.08 14.11 18.12
C ALA A 75 -18.68 14.11 16.70
N SER A 76 -19.35 15.21 16.33
CA SER A 76 -19.90 15.48 15.00
C SER A 76 -18.79 15.55 13.94
N LEU A 77 -17.75 16.34 14.21
CA LEU A 77 -16.59 16.50 13.34
C LEU A 77 -15.80 15.19 13.19
N ARG A 78 -15.62 14.46 14.29
CA ARG A 78 -14.97 13.15 14.29
C ARG A 78 -15.70 12.17 13.37
N HIS A 79 -17.03 12.15 13.39
CA HIS A 79 -17.82 11.26 12.54
C HIS A 79 -17.63 11.58 11.04
N VAL A 80 -17.63 12.86 10.68
CA VAL A 80 -17.37 13.28 9.29
C VAL A 80 -15.96 12.88 8.87
N LEU A 81 -14.95 13.16 9.68
CA LEU A 81 -13.55 12.80 9.38
C LEU A 81 -13.35 11.29 9.23
N LEU A 82 -14.05 10.48 10.02
CA LEU A 82 -14.02 9.02 9.88
C LEU A 82 -14.63 8.55 8.55
N ASN A 83 -15.69 9.20 8.06
CA ASN A 83 -16.25 8.90 6.74
C ASN A 83 -15.25 9.23 5.62
N TRP A 84 -14.55 10.37 5.73
CA TRP A 84 -13.48 10.74 4.80
C TRP A 84 -12.31 9.76 4.84
N TYR A 85 -11.91 9.33 6.04
CA TYR A 85 -10.89 8.31 6.23
C TYR A 85 -11.25 7.00 5.53
N LEU A 86 -12.50 6.54 5.70
CA LEU A 86 -12.99 5.32 5.06
C LEU A 86 -13.01 5.45 3.55
N LEU A 87 -13.57 6.55 3.03
CA LEU A 87 -13.66 6.81 1.59
C LEU A 87 -12.26 6.84 0.95
N TYR A 88 -11.32 7.57 1.54
CA TYR A 88 -9.96 7.66 1.04
C TYR A 88 -9.22 6.32 1.13
N GLY A 89 -9.35 5.62 2.26
CA GLY A 89 -8.73 4.31 2.46
C GLY A 89 -9.21 3.26 1.47
N LEU A 90 -10.52 3.16 1.26
CA LEU A 90 -11.13 2.25 0.27
C LEU A 90 -10.75 2.64 -1.16
N TRP A 91 -10.76 3.94 -1.49
CA TRP A 91 -10.38 4.41 -2.82
C TRP A 91 -8.92 4.11 -3.16
N CYS A 92 -7.99 4.30 -2.22
CA CYS A 92 -6.60 3.93 -2.45
C CYS A 92 -6.44 2.40 -2.59
N ILE A 93 -7.14 1.59 -1.80
CA ILE A 93 -7.13 0.12 -1.96
C ILE A 93 -7.68 -0.29 -3.34
N ASP A 94 -8.74 0.36 -3.81
CA ASP A 94 -9.32 0.11 -5.14
C ASP A 94 -8.32 0.40 -6.28
N LYS A 95 -7.46 1.40 -6.12
CA LYS A 95 -6.37 1.62 -7.10
C LYS A 95 -5.32 0.52 -7.13
N HIS A 96 -5.11 -0.16 -6.00
CA HIS A 96 -4.20 -1.29 -5.90
C HIS A 96 -4.88 -2.64 -6.15
N LEU A 97 -6.20 -2.64 -6.43
CA LEU A 97 -7.00 -3.86 -6.61
C LEU A 97 -6.46 -4.72 -7.75
N VAL A 98 -6.00 -4.11 -8.85
CA VAL A 98 -5.37 -4.83 -9.98
C VAL A 98 -4.15 -5.62 -9.50
N THR A 99 -3.35 -5.05 -8.60
CA THR A 99 -2.18 -5.71 -7.99
C THR A 99 -2.59 -6.82 -7.02
N LEU A 100 -3.68 -6.61 -6.25
CA LEU A 100 -4.28 -7.63 -5.37
C LEU A 100 -4.81 -8.84 -6.16
N TYR A 101 -5.47 -8.60 -7.29
CA TYR A 101 -5.99 -9.66 -8.16
C TYR A 101 -4.87 -10.47 -8.82
N GLN A 102 -3.76 -9.82 -9.21
CA GLN A 102 -2.58 -10.50 -9.77
C GLN A 102 -1.90 -11.46 -8.78
N GLY A 103 -2.09 -11.27 -7.46
CA GLY A 103 -1.53 -12.16 -6.44
C GLY A 103 -2.38 -13.40 -6.10
N LYS A 104 -3.56 -13.56 -6.73
CA LYS A 104 -4.47 -14.70 -6.55
C LYS A 104 -4.43 -15.73 -7.70
N SER A 105 -3.37 -15.71 -8.52
CA SER A 105 -3.13 -16.70 -9.58
C SER A 105 -1.99 -17.63 -9.23
#